data_AF-A0A0S2T9D5-F1
#
_entry.id   AF-A0A0S2T9D5-F1
#
_cell.length_a   1.000
_cell.length_b   1.000
_cell.length_c   1.000
_cell.angle_alpha   90.00
_cell.angle_beta   90.00
_cell.angle_gamma   90.00
#
_symmetry.space_group_name_H-M   'P 1'
#
loop_
_entity.id
_entity.type
_entity.pdbx_description
1 polymer ?
#
loop_
_entity_poly.entity_id
_entity_poly.type
_entity_poly.pdbx_seq_one_letter_code
_entity_poly.pdbx_strand_id
1 'polypeptide(L)'
;MRKGEKGILVAIVVIVLVFMGINTYRHSQVAEDKGIPFYTTASTELQNKGAELLRVYQCRNCHTLWGFRNPMQSVPSPALDGIGSIRDESWLYEYLSAADPQNILPTRLKAEYQMPSYAHLPEHERRTLAAYLASLKVEDWYLDEVKRSEQEKLTGESPPEDGHE
;
A
#
# COMPACT_ATOMS: atom_id res chain seq x y z
N MET A 1 -21.66 58.02 2.19
CA MET A 1 -21.69 56.82 1.33
C MET A 1 -22.65 57.02 0.18
N ARG A 2 -22.15 56.96 -1.06
CA ARG A 2 -22.96 57.02 -2.27
C ARG A 2 -23.79 55.73 -2.36
N LYS A 3 -24.99 55.79 -2.96
CA LYS A 3 -25.90 54.62 -3.06
C LYS A 3 -25.22 53.37 -3.67
N GLY A 4 -24.23 53.55 -4.55
CA GLY A 4 -23.44 52.46 -5.13
C GLY A 4 -22.52 51.72 -4.15
N GLU A 5 -21.94 52.40 -3.16
CA GLU A 5 -21.04 51.77 -2.16
C GLU A 5 -21.81 50.82 -1.23
N LYS A 6 -23.07 51.14 -0.91
CA LYS A 6 -23.95 50.28 -0.11
C LYS A 6 -24.27 48.97 -0.83
N GLY A 7 -24.49 49.02 -2.15
CA GLY A 7 -24.75 47.82 -2.95
C GLY A 7 -23.56 46.88 -3.01
N ILE A 8 -22.35 47.44 -3.15
CA ILE A 8 -21.10 46.67 -3.17
C ILE A 8 -20.86 46.00 -1.81
N LEU A 9 -21.04 46.72 -0.71
CA LEU A 9 -20.86 46.16 0.63
C LEU A 9 -21.84 45.02 0.93
N VAL A 10 -23.11 45.16 0.53
CA VAL A 10 -24.10 44.08 0.69
C VAL A 10 -23.73 42.86 -0.14
N ALA A 11 -23.29 43.04 -1.39
CA ALA A 11 -22.85 41.94 -2.24
C ALA A 11 -21.64 41.20 -1.64
N ILE A 12 -20.65 41.92 -1.11
CA ILE A 12 -19.48 41.31 -0.45
C ILE A 12 -19.90 40.48 0.76
N VAL A 13 -20.79 41.00 1.61
CA VAL A 13 -21.26 40.27 2.81
C VAL A 13 -22.00 38.99 2.41
N VAL A 14 -22.87 39.05 1.40
CA VAL A 14 -23.58 37.86 0.90
C VAL A 14 -22.59 36.82 0.36
N ILE A 15 -21.61 37.24 -0.44
CA ILE A 15 -20.59 36.33 -0.98
C ILE A 15 -19.79 35.67 0.15
N VAL A 16 -19.37 36.42 1.16
CA VAL A 16 -18.63 35.88 2.31
C VAL A 16 -19.47 34.87 3.08
N LEU A 17 -20.75 35.15 3.33
CA LEU A 17 -21.66 34.23 4.02
C LEU A 17 -21.92 32.95 3.22
N VAL A 18 -22.06 33.05 1.90
CA VAL A 18 -22.20 31.90 1.01
C VAL A 18 -20.92 31.06 1.01
N PHE A 19 -19.75 31.68 0.90
CA PHE A 19 -18.47 30.96 0.98
C PHE A 19 -18.26 30.29 2.34
N MET A 20 -18.62 30.96 3.44
CA MET A 20 -18.59 30.35 4.77
C MET A 20 -19.53 29.14 4.87
N GLY A 21 -20.77 29.27 4.40
CA GLY A 21 -21.73 28.16 4.38
C GLY A 21 -21.24 26.96 3.57
N ILE A 22 -20.70 27.21 2.37
CA ILE A 22 -20.10 26.18 1.52
C ILE A 22 -18.89 25.54 2.22
N ASN A 23 -18.01 26.33 2.83
CA ASN A 23 -16.82 25.83 3.50
C ASN A 23 -17.16 24.96 4.73
N THR A 24 -18.11 25.41 5.56
CA THR A 24 -18.58 24.63 6.72
C THR A 24 -19.24 23.33 6.28
N TYR A 25 -20.08 23.37 5.24
CA TYR A 25 -20.71 22.18 4.67
C TYR A 25 -19.69 21.19 4.10
N ARG A 26 -18.63 21.68 3.44
CA ARG A 26 -17.52 20.83 2.96
C ARG A 26 -16.72 20.24 4.11
N HIS A 27 -16.49 21.00 5.18
CA HIS A 27 -15.75 20.51 6.35
C HIS A 27 -16.54 19.45 7.12
N SER A 28 -17.88 19.56 7.16
CA SER A 28 -18.73 18.52 7.76
C SER A 28 -18.81 17.22 6.94
N GLN A 29 -18.40 17.27 5.67
CA GLN A 29 -18.34 16.12 4.76
C GLN A 29 -16.92 15.52 4.67
N VAL A 30 -15.97 15.98 5.49
CA VAL A 30 -14.65 15.35 5.57
C VAL A 30 -14.85 13.96 6.14
N ALA A 31 -14.68 12.94 5.29
CA ALA A 31 -14.73 11.54 5.67
C ALA A 31 -13.88 11.31 6.92
N GLU A 32 -14.41 10.52 7.86
CA GLU A 32 -13.73 10.14 9.09
C GLU A 32 -12.31 9.64 8.78
N ASP A 33 -11.29 10.25 9.40
CA ASP A 33 -9.89 9.84 9.23
C ASP A 33 -9.70 8.48 9.90
N LYS A 34 -9.78 7.41 9.11
CA LYS A 34 -9.61 6.02 9.56
C LYS A 34 -8.15 5.69 9.90
N GLY A 35 -7.21 6.63 9.78
CA GLY A 35 -5.81 6.46 10.14
C GLY A 35 -5.00 5.62 9.14
N ILE A 36 -3.81 5.18 9.57
CA ILE A 36 -2.90 4.35 8.76
C ILE A 36 -3.37 2.89 8.81
N PRO A 37 -3.70 2.26 7.68
CA PRO A 37 -4.29 0.91 7.67
C PRO A 37 -3.28 -0.21 7.87
N PHE A 38 -1.97 0.07 7.88
CA PHE A 38 -0.93 -0.95 7.92
C PHE A 38 -0.31 -1.10 9.30
N TYR A 39 -0.14 -2.33 9.75
CA TYR A 39 0.49 -2.65 11.03
C TYR A 39 1.28 -3.96 10.95
N THR A 40 2.06 -4.29 11.99
CA THR A 40 2.77 -5.57 12.10
C THR A 40 2.41 -6.27 13.39
N THR A 41 2.24 -7.59 13.32
CA THR A 41 2.08 -8.46 14.49
C THR A 41 3.40 -9.09 14.95
N ALA A 42 4.53 -8.75 14.31
CA ALA A 42 5.83 -9.31 14.66
C ALA A 42 6.28 -8.88 16.06
N SER A 43 6.98 -9.77 16.75
CA SER A 43 7.78 -9.37 17.90
C SER A 43 8.91 -8.43 17.45
N THR A 44 9.43 -7.61 18.37
CA THR A 44 10.56 -6.71 18.09
C THR A 44 11.77 -7.48 17.53
N GLU A 45 12.03 -8.69 18.02
CA GLU A 45 13.11 -9.54 17.53
C GLU A 45 12.88 -9.96 16.07
N LEU A 46 11.68 -10.43 15.74
CA LEU A 46 11.33 -10.83 14.38
C LEU A 46 11.36 -9.63 13.43
N GLN A 47 10.85 -8.47 13.87
CA GLN A 47 10.87 -7.24 13.08
C GLN A 47 12.30 -6.82 12.74
N ASN A 48 13.21 -6.82 13.72
CA ASN A 48 14.61 -6.45 13.49
C ASN A 48 15.31 -7.42 12.53
N LYS A 49 15.14 -8.73 12.74
CA LYS A 49 15.75 -9.76 11.86
C LYS A 49 15.17 -9.70 10.45
N GLY A 50 13.85 -9.60 10.31
CA GLY A 50 13.17 -9.52 9.02
C GLY A 50 13.52 -8.26 8.24
N ALA A 51 13.55 -7.10 8.90
CA ALA A 51 13.95 -5.84 8.29
C ALA A 51 15.41 -5.87 7.79
N GLU A 52 16.30 -6.51 8.55
CA GLU A 52 17.69 -6.70 8.14
C GLU A 52 17.80 -7.59 6.91
N LEU A 53 17.09 -8.73 6.86
CA LEU A 53 17.09 -9.60 5.68
C LEU A 53 16.52 -8.91 4.44
N LEU A 54 15.43 -8.15 4.56
CA LEU A 54 14.90 -7.35 3.44
C LEU A 54 15.91 -6.34 2.90
N ARG A 55 16.76 -5.79 3.77
CA ARG A 55 17.85 -4.87 3.40
C ARG A 55 18.97 -5.63 2.69
N VAL A 56 19.42 -6.76 3.24
CA VAL A 56 20.50 -7.59 2.69
C VAL A 56 20.15 -8.11 1.30
N TYR A 57 18.93 -8.61 1.10
CA TYR A 57 18.47 -9.10 -0.21
C TYR A 57 17.85 -8.03 -1.09
N GLN A 58 17.95 -6.76 -0.67
CA GLN A 58 17.55 -5.59 -1.45
C GLN A 58 16.10 -5.62 -1.95
N CYS A 59 15.16 -6.19 -1.20
CA CYS A 59 13.77 -6.35 -1.63
C CYS A 59 13.10 -5.00 -2.00
N ARG A 60 13.55 -3.90 -1.38
CA ARG A 60 13.07 -2.52 -1.63
C ARG A 60 13.52 -1.92 -2.97
N ASN A 61 14.35 -2.62 -3.73
CA ASN A 61 14.68 -2.26 -5.11
C ASN A 61 13.46 -2.42 -6.03
N CYS A 62 12.62 -3.41 -5.75
CA CYS A 62 11.40 -3.67 -6.52
C CYS A 62 10.14 -3.30 -5.72
N HIS A 63 10.09 -3.66 -4.44
CA HIS A 63 8.90 -3.49 -3.62
C HIS A 63 8.90 -2.19 -2.81
N THR A 64 7.70 -1.72 -2.48
CA THR A 64 7.49 -0.68 -1.47
C THR A 64 7.16 -1.34 -0.14
N LEU A 65 7.70 -0.80 0.96
CA LEU A 65 7.35 -1.19 2.32
C LEU A 65 7.39 0.04 3.24
N TRP A 66 6.32 0.28 3.98
CA TRP A 66 6.10 1.46 4.84
C TRP A 66 6.24 2.78 4.06
N GLY A 67 5.82 2.78 2.79
CA GLY A 67 5.98 3.92 1.88
C GLY A 67 7.42 4.14 1.38
N PHE A 68 8.38 3.30 1.79
CA PHE A 68 9.77 3.39 1.34
C PHE A 68 10.05 2.39 0.22
N ARG A 69 10.62 2.91 -0.87
CA ARG A 69 11.17 2.13 -1.99
C ARG A 69 12.44 2.80 -2.50
N ASN A 70 13.23 2.10 -3.31
CA ASN A 70 14.36 2.71 -4.00
C ASN A 70 13.86 3.78 -5.02
N PRO A 71 14.20 5.07 -4.85
CA PRO A 71 13.73 6.13 -5.75
C PRO A 71 14.37 6.04 -7.15
N MET A 72 15.49 5.32 -7.30
CA MET A 72 16.18 5.14 -8.58
C MET A 72 15.63 3.94 -9.36
N GLN A 73 14.76 3.11 -8.77
CA GLN A 73 14.21 1.92 -9.40
C GLN A 73 12.68 1.89 -9.28
N SER A 74 12.01 2.13 -10.42
CA SER A 74 10.56 2.07 -10.54
C SER A 74 10.12 0.76 -11.17
N VAL A 75 10.14 -0.32 -10.38
CA VAL A 75 9.49 -1.58 -10.76
C VAL A 75 8.03 -1.55 -10.30
N PRO A 76 7.05 -1.87 -11.15
CA PRO A 76 5.63 -1.93 -10.77
C PRO A 76 5.31 -3.24 -10.04
N SER A 77 6.07 -3.55 -8.99
CA SER A 77 5.84 -4.71 -8.13
C SER A 77 4.79 -4.41 -7.04
N PRO A 78 4.05 -5.41 -6.55
CA PRO A 78 3.15 -5.23 -5.41
C PRO A 78 3.85 -4.65 -4.18
N ALA A 79 3.15 -3.86 -3.36
CA ALA A 79 3.66 -3.45 -2.06
C ALA A 79 3.74 -4.65 -1.10
N LEU A 80 4.69 -4.61 -0.17
CA LEU A 80 4.77 -5.60 0.91
C LEU A 80 3.90 -5.21 2.12
N ASP A 81 3.44 -3.95 2.19
CA ASP A 81 2.50 -3.49 3.18
C ASP A 81 1.21 -4.32 3.12
N GLY A 82 0.84 -4.95 4.25
CA GLY A 82 -0.36 -5.77 4.34
C GLY A 82 -0.30 -7.14 3.65
N ILE A 83 0.83 -7.55 3.05
CA ILE A 83 0.94 -8.81 2.29
C ILE A 83 0.56 -10.04 3.11
N GLY A 84 0.83 -10.02 4.42
CA GLY A 84 0.48 -11.08 5.35
C GLY A 84 -1.04 -11.24 5.57
N SER A 85 -1.85 -10.30 5.10
CA SER A 85 -3.32 -10.41 5.10
C SER A 85 -3.85 -11.07 3.83
N ILE A 86 -3.01 -11.20 2.80
CA ILE A 86 -3.35 -11.85 1.53
C ILE A 86 -2.71 -13.24 1.46
N ARG A 87 -1.49 -13.39 1.98
CA ARG A 87 -0.72 -14.64 1.98
C ARG A 87 -0.32 -15.02 3.39
N ASP A 88 -0.52 -16.28 3.75
CA ASP A 88 -0.02 -16.81 5.02
C ASP A 88 1.49 -17.14 4.96
N GLU A 89 2.07 -17.41 6.14
CA GLU A 89 3.49 -17.72 6.29
C GLU A 89 3.92 -18.95 5.47
N SER A 90 3.07 -19.98 5.39
CA SER A 90 3.40 -21.21 4.68
C SER A 90 3.50 -20.97 3.18
N TRP A 91 2.56 -20.22 2.63
CA TRP A 91 2.57 -19.79 1.23
C TRP A 91 3.80 -18.92 0.93
N LEU A 92 4.10 -17.95 1.80
CA LEU A 92 5.27 -17.07 1.62
C LEU A 92 6.58 -17.85 1.68
N TYR A 93 6.68 -18.82 2.59
CA TYR A 93 7.85 -19.70 2.67
C TYR A 93 7.98 -20.54 1.39
N GLU A 94 6.90 -21.14 0.89
CA GLU A 94 6.92 -21.90 -0.36
C GLU A 94 7.36 -21.02 -1.54
N TYR A 95 6.79 -19.83 -1.65
CA TYR A 95 7.11 -18.86 -2.70
C TYR A 95 8.58 -18.42 -2.68
N LEU A 96 9.11 -18.07 -1.51
CA LEU A 96 10.53 -17.73 -1.35
C LEU A 96 11.46 -18.93 -1.59
N SER A 97 10.95 -20.15 -1.43
CA SER A 97 11.73 -21.39 -1.60
C SER A 97 11.64 -21.96 -3.01
N ALA A 98 10.83 -21.37 -3.90
CA ALA A 98 10.62 -21.86 -5.24
C ALA A 98 11.87 -21.63 -6.12
N ALA A 99 12.27 -22.66 -6.86
CA ALA A 99 13.32 -22.53 -7.89
C ALA A 99 12.88 -21.59 -9.02
N ASP A 100 11.57 -21.55 -9.30
CA ASP A 100 10.95 -20.63 -10.23
C ASP A 100 9.66 -20.05 -9.62
N PRO A 101 9.73 -18.84 -9.03
CA PRO A 101 8.57 -18.18 -8.43
C PRO A 101 7.44 -17.91 -9.43
N GLN A 102 7.70 -17.83 -10.74
CA GLN A 102 6.65 -17.57 -11.73
C GLN A 102 5.66 -18.74 -11.88
N ASN A 103 6.02 -19.96 -11.47
CA ASN A 103 5.08 -21.08 -11.44
C ASN A 103 4.06 -20.98 -10.30
N ILE A 104 4.37 -20.23 -9.25
CA ILE A 104 3.49 -20.05 -8.09
C ILE A 104 2.70 -18.75 -8.21
N LEU A 105 3.37 -17.65 -8.56
CA LEU A 105 2.75 -16.35 -8.77
C LEU A 105 3.22 -15.76 -10.11
N PRO A 106 2.50 -16.07 -11.21
CA PRO A 106 2.78 -15.48 -12.51
C PRO A 106 2.59 -13.96 -12.48
N THR A 107 3.45 -13.25 -13.20
CA THR A 107 3.37 -11.79 -13.33
C THR A 107 3.48 -11.38 -14.79
N ARG A 108 2.90 -10.23 -15.15
CA ARG A 108 3.13 -9.59 -16.46
C ARG A 108 4.52 -8.94 -16.61
N LEU A 109 5.35 -8.96 -15.57
CA LEU A 109 6.62 -8.25 -15.57
C LEU A 109 7.61 -8.92 -16.53
N LYS A 110 8.50 -8.11 -17.12
CA LYS A 110 9.63 -8.63 -17.89
C LYS A 110 10.53 -9.48 -16.99
N ALA A 111 11.23 -10.45 -17.58
CA ALA A 111 12.05 -11.41 -16.84
C ALA A 111 13.04 -10.76 -15.85
N GLU A 112 13.65 -9.62 -16.21
CA GLU A 112 14.58 -8.89 -15.35
C GLU A 112 13.94 -8.23 -14.11
N TYR A 113 12.61 -8.13 -14.07
CA TYR A 113 11.82 -7.54 -12.99
C TYR A 113 10.93 -8.55 -12.26
N GLN A 114 10.92 -9.80 -12.70
CA GLN A 114 10.24 -10.88 -12.00
C GLN A 114 10.94 -11.16 -10.66
N MET A 115 10.17 -11.63 -9.69
CA MET A 115 10.74 -11.98 -8.39
C MET A 115 11.79 -13.09 -8.55
N PRO A 116 13.04 -12.87 -8.10
CA PRO A 116 14.08 -13.89 -8.21
C PRO A 116 13.81 -15.06 -7.28
N SER A 117 14.37 -16.22 -7.60
CA SER A 117 14.38 -17.36 -6.69
C SER A 117 15.31 -17.11 -5.50
N TYR A 118 14.80 -17.35 -4.31
CA TYR A 118 15.58 -17.35 -3.06
C TYR A 118 15.83 -18.78 -2.52
N ALA A 119 15.55 -19.82 -3.31
CA ALA A 119 15.70 -21.22 -2.90
C ALA A 119 17.12 -21.58 -2.41
N HIS A 120 18.13 -20.86 -2.92
CA HIS A 120 19.53 -21.03 -2.56
C HIS A 120 19.89 -20.42 -1.19
N LEU A 121 19.03 -19.60 -0.60
CA LEU A 121 19.26 -18.99 0.71
C LEU A 121 19.13 -20.03 1.84
N PRO A 122 19.89 -19.86 2.93
CA PRO A 122 19.70 -20.60 4.18
C PRO A 122 18.23 -20.68 4.59
N GLU A 123 17.79 -21.87 4.97
CA GLU A 123 16.38 -22.12 5.30
C GLU A 123 15.86 -21.22 6.42
N HIS A 124 16.68 -20.98 7.45
CA HIS A 124 16.29 -20.11 8.57
C HIS A 124 16.06 -18.65 8.14
N GLU A 125 16.79 -18.15 7.13
CA GLU A 125 16.58 -16.80 6.58
C GLU A 125 15.29 -16.75 5.76
N ARG A 126 15.01 -17.77 4.94
CA ARG A 126 13.72 -17.89 4.22
C ARG A 126 12.53 -17.95 5.17
N ARG A 127 12.63 -18.74 6.26
CA ARG A 127 11.60 -18.82 7.29
C ARG A 127 11.42 -17.49 8.03
N THR A 128 12.51 -16.81 8.35
CA THR A 128 12.46 -15.48 9.00
C THR A 128 11.79 -14.45 8.10
N LEU A 129 12.11 -14.42 6.81
CA LEU A 129 11.45 -13.57 5.84
C LEU A 129 9.96 -13.89 5.71
N ALA A 130 9.60 -15.17 5.57
CA ALA A 130 8.21 -15.60 5.47
C ALA A 130 7.39 -15.19 6.70
N ALA A 131 7.91 -15.46 7.90
CA ALA A 131 7.26 -15.08 9.15
C ALA A 131 7.12 -13.55 9.29
N TYR A 132 8.16 -12.80 8.94
CA TYR A 132 8.09 -11.34 8.97
C TYR A 132 7.08 -10.78 7.97
N LEU A 133 7.09 -11.24 6.72
CA LEU A 133 6.13 -10.81 5.69
C LEU A 133 4.68 -11.19 6.07
N ALA A 134 4.47 -12.38 6.63
CA ALA A 134 3.18 -12.83 7.12
C ALA A 134 2.65 -11.97 8.29
N SER A 135 3.57 -11.35 9.04
CA SER A 135 3.21 -10.43 10.12
C SER A 135 2.75 -9.05 9.64
N LEU A 136 3.02 -8.67 8.38
CA LEU A 136 2.63 -7.38 7.81
C LEU A 136 1.13 -7.43 7.49
N LYS A 137 0.32 -6.78 8.31
CA LYS A 137 -1.13 -6.81 8.25
C LYS A 137 -1.71 -5.49 7.76
N VAL A 138 -2.96 -5.56 7.33
CA VAL A 138 -3.79 -4.41 6.99
C VAL A 138 -5.10 -4.49 7.76
N GLU A 139 -5.65 -3.34 8.12
CA GLU A 139 -7.00 -3.22 8.66
C GLU A 139 -8.04 -3.72 7.65
N ASP A 140 -9.08 -4.38 8.17
CA ASP A 140 -10.11 -5.04 7.35
C ASP A 140 -10.78 -4.08 6.35
N TRP A 141 -10.99 -2.83 6.76
CA TRP A 141 -11.63 -1.81 5.92
C TRP A 141 -10.79 -1.39 4.71
N TYR A 142 -9.52 -1.76 4.65
CA TYR A 142 -8.60 -1.44 3.55
C TYR A 142 -8.09 -2.70 2.81
N LEU A 143 -8.49 -3.90 3.22
CA LEU A 143 -7.99 -5.16 2.65
C LEU A 143 -8.29 -5.29 1.16
N ASP A 144 -9.50 -4.91 0.73
CA ASP A 144 -9.89 -5.02 -0.67
C ASP A 144 -9.09 -4.07 -1.57
N GLU A 145 -8.69 -2.90 -1.04
CA GLU A 145 -7.78 -1.98 -1.73
C GLU A 145 -6.40 -2.62 -1.95
N VAL A 146 -5.86 -3.31 -0.95
CA VAL A 146 -4.56 -3.99 -1.07
C VAL A 146 -4.63 -5.12 -2.10
N LYS A 147 -5.68 -5.94 -2.07
CA LYS A 147 -5.89 -7.02 -3.06
C LYS A 147 -6.01 -6.47 -4.48
N ARG A 148 -6.79 -5.40 -4.65
CA ARG A 148 -6.97 -4.71 -5.94
C ARG A 148 -5.63 -4.18 -6.46
N SER A 149 -4.84 -3.55 -5.60
CA SER A 149 -3.52 -3.05 -5.93
C SER A 149 -2.54 -4.18 -6.32
N GLU A 150 -2.49 -5.28 -5.56
CA GLU A 150 -1.67 -6.45 -5.89
C GLU A 150 -2.05 -6.99 -7.28
N GLN A 151 -3.34 -7.21 -7.53
CA GLN A 151 -3.83 -7.73 -8.81
C GLN A 151 -3.43 -6.82 -9.97
N GLU A 152 -3.66 -5.52 -9.86
CA GLU A 152 -3.28 -4.54 -10.89
C GLU A 152 -1.77 -4.59 -11.20
N LYS A 153 -0.92 -4.76 -10.18
CA LYS A 153 0.53 -4.90 -10.38
C LYS A 153 0.88 -6.21 -11.07
N LEU A 154 0.21 -7.31 -10.72
CA LEU A 154 0.47 -8.63 -11.28
C LEU A 154 -0.04 -8.79 -12.72
N THR A 155 -1.24 -8.29 -13.04
CA THR A 155 -1.93 -8.53 -14.33
C THR A 155 -1.93 -7.32 -15.25
N GLY A 156 -1.81 -6.10 -14.70
CA GLY A 156 -1.95 -4.84 -15.45
C GLY A 156 -3.39 -4.44 -15.72
N GLU A 157 -4.35 -5.21 -15.22
CA GLU A 157 -5.77 -4.93 -15.31
C GLU A 157 -6.24 -4.30 -14.01
N SER A 158 -6.91 -3.16 -14.08
CA SER A 158 -7.63 -2.61 -12.95
C SER A 158 -8.92 -3.43 -12.75
N PRO A 159 -9.16 -4.00 -11.57
CA PRO A 159 -10.45 -4.59 -11.25
C PRO A 159 -11.57 -3.55 -11.42
N PRO A 160 -12.81 -3.97 -11.76
CA PRO A 160 -13.94 -3.04 -11.82
C PRO A 160 -14.02 -2.26 -10.50
N GLU A 161 -14.21 -0.95 -10.54
CA GLU A 161 -14.52 -0.21 -9.31
C GLU A 161 -15.85 -0.73 -8.79
N ASP A 162 -15.81 -1.46 -7.68
CA ASP A 162 -16.96 -1.78 -6.85
C ASP A 162 -17.60 -0.44 -6.50
N GLY A 163 -18.71 -0.13 -7.16
CA GLY A 163 -19.48 1.08 -6.90
C GLY A 163 -19.89 1.09 -5.45
N HIS A 164 -19.22 1.90 -4.63
CA HIS A 164 -19.74 2.33 -3.35
C HIS A 164 -20.98 3.19 -3.64
N GLU A 165 -22.15 2.55 -3.68
CA GLU A 165 -23.47 3.18 -3.58
C GLU A 165 -23.69 3.82 -2.20
#